data_AF-A0A292ZE59-F1
#
_entry.id   AF-A0A292ZE59-F1
#
_cell.length_a   1.000
_cell.length_b   1.000
_cell.length_c   1.000
_cell.angle_alpha   90.00
_cell.angle_beta   90.00
_cell.angle_gamma   90.00
#
_symmetry.space_group_name_H-M   'P 1'
#
loop_
_entity.id
_entity.type
_entity.pdbx_description
1 polymer ?
#
loop_
_entity_poly.entity_id
_entity_poly.type
_entity_poly.pdbx_seq_one_letter_code
_entity_poly.pdbx_strand_id
1 'polypeptide(L)' 'MGINMSFDRSYFEARLDRNRRLAARSRNPEIRAIHMEYVRLYSQLLEQTERVPA' A
#
# COMPACT_ATOMS: atom_id res chain seq x y z
N MET A 1 -23.54 -7.18 -3.13
CA MET A 1 -23.16 -5.89 -3.74
C MET A 1 -21.65 -5.90 -3.89
N GLY A 2 -21.16 -6.43 -5.01
CA GLY A 2 -19.73 -6.62 -5.23
C GLY A 2 -19.08 -5.28 -5.57
N ILE A 3 -18.20 -4.79 -4.70
CA ILE A 3 -17.31 -3.68 -5.04
C ILE A 3 -16.26 -4.27 -5.98
N ASN A 4 -16.61 -4.38 -7.26
CA ASN A 4 -15.69 -4.77 -8.32
C ASN A 4 -14.88 -3.52 -8.70
N MET A 5 -14.10 -2.98 -7.75
CA MET A 5 -13.04 -2.05 -8.10
C MET A 5 -11.94 -2.91 -8.73
N SER A 6 -11.80 -2.82 -10.05
CA SER A 6 -10.68 -3.39 -10.77
C SER A 6 -9.39 -2.98 -10.04
N PHE A 7 -8.51 -3.94 -9.76
CA PHE A 7 -7.24 -3.67 -9.14
C PHE A 7 -6.46 -2.62 -9.97
N ASP A 8 -6.36 -1.40 -9.44
CA ASP A 8 -5.59 -0.33 -10.06
C ASP A 8 -4.20 -0.31 -9.44
N ARG A 9 -3.24 -0.91 -10.16
CA ARG A 9 -1.84 -0.96 -9.75
C ARG A 9 -1.28 0.43 -9.43
N SER A 10 -1.59 1.44 -10.25
CA SER A 10 -1.08 2.80 -10.10
C SER A 10 -1.57 3.48 -8.82
N TYR A 11 -2.81 3.17 -8.41
CA TYR A 11 -3.37 3.60 -7.14
C TYR A 11 -2.54 3.09 -5.94
N PHE A 12 -2.19 1.81 -5.94
CA PHE A 12 -1.41 1.20 -4.85
C PHE A 12 0.04 1.70 -4.81
N GLU A 13 0.70 1.84 -5.97
CA GLU A 13 2.07 2.37 -6.07
C GLU A 13 2.17 3.81 -5.55
N ALA A 14 1.23 4.68 -5.93
CA ALA A 14 1.18 6.06 -5.44
C ALA A 14 0.98 6.13 -3.91
N ARG A 15 0.15 5.23 -3.36
CA ARG A 15 -0.08 5.14 -1.90
C ARG A 15 1.13 4.57 -1.17
N LEU A 16 1.89 3.66 -1.76
CA LEU A 16 3.13 3.12 -1.19
C LEU A 16 4.14 4.22 -0.96
N ASP A 17 4.44 4.98 -1.99
CA ASP A 17 5.37 6.10 -1.96
C ASP A 17 4.92 7.20 -0.97
N ARG A 18 3.62 7.53 -0.97
CA ARG A 18 3.04 8.45 0.03
C ARG A 18 3.22 7.95 1.46
N ASN A 19 2.91 6.68 1.75
CA ASN A 19 3.02 6.14 3.11
C ASN A 19 4.47 6.06 3.59
N ARG A 20 5.43 5.73 2.71
CA ARG A 20 6.87 5.79 3.03
C ARG A 20 7.29 7.19 3.46
N ARG A 21 6.88 8.23 2.72
CA ARG A 21 7.14 9.63 3.10
C ARG A 21 6.51 10.01 4.44
N LEU A 22 5.27 9.60 4.69
CA LEU A 22 4.57 9.91 5.94
C LEU A 22 5.21 9.19 7.13
N ALA A 23 5.59 7.93 6.98
CA ALA A 23 6.35 7.18 7.99
C ALA A 23 7.68 7.87 8.35
N ALA A 24 8.42 8.32 7.34
CA ALA A 24 9.70 9.01 7.53
C ALA A 24 9.57 10.38 8.22
N ARG A 25 8.44 11.07 8.02
CA ARG A 25 8.16 12.40 8.60
C ARG A 25 7.49 12.35 9.96
N SER A 26 6.86 11.23 10.33
CA SER A 26 6.13 11.11 11.58
C SER A 26 7.08 11.04 12.78
N ARG A 27 6.88 11.98 13.73
CA ARG A 27 7.53 11.94 15.04
C ARG A 27 6.79 11.05 16.05
N ASN A 28 5.52 10.71 15.77
CA ASN A 28 4.75 9.80 16.59
C ASN A 28 5.03 8.35 16.15
N PRO A 29 5.49 7.47 17.07
CA PRO A 29 5.86 6.10 16.73
C PRO A 29 4.67 5.22 16.30
N GLU A 30 3.47 5.44 16.85
CA GLU A 30 2.26 4.69 16.50
C GLU A 30 1.78 5.05 15.09
N ILE A 31 1.76 6.35 14.78
CA ILE A 31 1.41 6.84 13.43
C ILE A 31 2.42 6.33 12.40
N ARG A 32 3.71 6.29 12.75
CA ARG A 32 4.74 5.71 11.88
C ARG A 32 4.49 4.22 11.65
N ALA A 33 4.15 3.46 12.68
CA ALA A 33 3.86 2.03 12.57
C ALA A 33 2.66 1.77 11.64
N ILE A 34 1.60 2.58 11.74
CA ILE A 34 0.43 2.49 10.85
C ILE A 34 0.83 2.70 9.39
N HIS A 35 1.64 3.72 9.08
CA HIS A 35 2.11 3.94 7.71
C HIS A 35 2.98 2.80 7.18
N MET A 36 3.84 2.22 8.03
CA MET A 36 4.65 1.06 7.67
C MET A 36 3.79 -0.18 7.41
N GLU A 37 2.70 -0.36 8.17
CA GLU A 37 1.77 -1.45 7.94
C GLU A 37 1.02 -1.31 6.61
N TYR A 38 0.61 -0.09 6.23
CA TYR A 38 0.08 0.17 4.89
C TYR A 38 1.09 -0.15 3.79
N VAL A 39 2.37 0.21 3.97
CA VAL A 39 3.44 -0.16 3.03
C VAL A 39 3.53 -1.67 2.87
N ARG A 40 3.52 -2.41 3.98
CA ARG A 40 3.58 -3.88 3.97
C ARG A 40 2.40 -4.48 3.21
N LEU A 41 1.17 -4.09 3.55
CA LEU A 41 -0.05 -4.63 2.95
C LEU A 41 -0.15 -4.32 1.45
N TYR A 42 0.15 -3.08 1.04
CA TYR A 42 0.10 -2.71 -0.39
C TYR A 42 1.20 -3.38 -1.21
N SER A 43 2.39 -3.60 -0.63
CA SER A 43 3.45 -4.36 -1.32
C SER A 43 3.01 -5.80 -1.55
N GLN A 44 2.39 -6.44 -0.54
CA GLN A 44 1.86 -7.81 -0.67
C GLN A 44 0.78 -7.91 -1.75
N LEU A 45 -0.11 -6.93 -1.84
CA LEU A 45 -1.15 -6.91 -2.88
C LEU A 45 -0.54 -6.76 -4.28
N LEU A 46 0.44 -5.87 -4.46
CA LEU A 46 1.16 -5.73 -5.74
C LEU A 46 1.86 -7.02 -6.14
N GLU A 47 2.59 -7.65 -5.21
CA GLU A 47 3.29 -8.93 -5.47
C GLU A 47 2.32 -10.05 -5.82
N GLN A 48 1.15 -10.11 -5.18
CA GLN A 48 0.12 -11.11 -5.49
C GLN A 48 -0.45 -10.90 -6.89
N THR A 49 -0.75 -9.67 -7.28
CA THR A 49 -1.25 -9.39 -8.63
C THR A 49 -0.20 -9.65 -9.72
N GLU A 50 1.08 -9.40 -9.45
CA GLU A 50 2.16 -9.75 -10.40
C GLU A 50 2.35 -11.25 -10.59
N ARG A 51 2.02 -12.06 -9.57
CA ARG A 51 2.19 -13.52 -9.60
C ARG A 51 1.03 -14.27 -10.22
N VAL A 52 -0.12 -13.62 -10.45
CA VAL A 52 -1.24 -14.24 -11.18
C VAL A 52 -0.92 -14.11 -12.68
N PRO A 53 -0.61 -15.22 -13.39
CA PRO A 53 -0.51 -15.17 -14.84
C PRO A 53 -1.90 -14.84 -15.42
N ALA A 54 -1.91 -14.02 -16.46
CA ALA A 54 -3.11 -13.68 -17.24
C ALA A 54 -3.79 -14.93 -17.84
#